data_AF-A0A1T4R6T6-F1
#
_entry.id   AF-A0A1T4R6T6-F1
#
_cell.length_a   1.000
_cell.length_b   1.000
_cell.length_c   1.000
_cell.angle_alpha   90.00
_cell.angle_beta   90.00
_cell.angle_gamma   90.00
#
_symmetry.space_group_name_H-M   'P 1'
#
loop_
_entity.id
_entity.type
_entity.pdbx_description
1 polymer ?
#
loop_
_entity_poly.entity_id
_entity_poly.type
_entity_poly.pdbx_seq_one_letter_code
_entity_poly.pdbx_strand_id
1 'polypeptide(L)'
;MFSLANDLVSRAARLFAVGRDEQGLWAVTTRGRIVGALVCSGGDWRLSWSGDADPRLANYAGAIDGDVEDLAQALSLRLGAPVRFDAVSG
;
A
#
# COMPACT_ATOMS: atom_id res chain seq x y z
N MET A 1 9.72 -11.53 -18.37
CA MET A 1 8.24 -11.36 -18.37
C MET A 1 7.80 -10.78 -17.01
N PHE A 2 8.18 -9.53 -16.71
CA PHE A 2 7.84 -8.79 -15.48
C PHE A 2 7.22 -7.40 -15.77
N SER A 3 7.01 -7.09 -17.06
CA SER A 3 6.70 -5.72 -17.51
C SER A 3 5.27 -5.28 -17.19
N LEU A 4 4.32 -6.21 -17.09
CA LEU A 4 2.89 -5.88 -16.96
C LEU A 4 2.52 -5.38 -15.55
N ALA A 5 3.12 -5.94 -14.51
CA ALA A 5 2.89 -5.48 -13.13
C ALA A 5 3.48 -4.08 -12.92
N ASN A 6 4.64 -3.80 -13.52
CA ASN A 6 5.31 -2.50 -13.43
C ASN A 6 4.53 -1.42 -14.19
N ASP A 7 3.93 -1.75 -15.34
CA ASP A 7 3.13 -0.83 -16.13
C ASP A 7 1.82 -0.45 -15.41
N LEU A 8 1.16 -1.43 -14.75
CA LEU A 8 -0.06 -1.18 -13.99
C LEU A 8 0.21 -0.31 -12.75
N VAL A 9 1.29 -0.60 -12.01
CA VAL A 9 1.72 0.22 -10.87
C VAL A 9 2.07 1.64 -11.32
N SER A 10 2.78 1.79 -12.45
CA SER A 10 3.13 3.10 -13.00
C SER A 10 1.91 3.89 -13.49
N ARG A 11 0.93 3.22 -14.13
CA ARG A 11 -0.32 3.87 -14.57
C ARG A 11 -1.23 4.24 -13.41
N ALA A 12 -1.33 3.38 -12.41
CA ALA A 12 -2.06 3.67 -11.18
C ALA A 12 -1.40 4.86 -10.45
N ALA A 13 -0.09 4.83 -10.24
CA ALA A 13 0.66 5.93 -9.64
C ALA A 13 0.43 7.26 -10.39
N ARG A 14 0.39 7.23 -11.72
CA ARG A 14 0.15 8.43 -12.55
C ARG A 14 -1.28 8.96 -12.47
N LEU A 15 -2.27 8.12 -12.19
CA LEU A 15 -3.66 8.53 -11.95
C LEU A 15 -3.85 9.18 -10.58
N PHE A 16 -3.03 8.82 -9.58
CA PHE A 16 -3.11 9.38 -8.23
C PHE A 16 -2.21 10.61 -8.01
N ALA A 17 -1.22 10.85 -8.88
CA ALA A 17 -0.23 11.93 -8.78
C ALA A 17 -0.74 13.35 -9.13
N VAL A 18 -2.05 13.58 -9.27
CA VAL A 18 -2.62 14.93 -9.45
C VAL A 18 -2.85 15.54 -8.07
N GLY A 19 -1.80 16.18 -7.51
CA GLY A 19 -1.88 16.93 -6.25
C GLY A 19 -0.60 16.92 -5.44
N ARG A 20 0.54 17.30 -6.04
CA ARG A 20 1.81 17.49 -5.32
C ARG A 20 1.68 18.67 -4.35
N ASP A 21 1.53 18.36 -3.07
CA ASP A 21 2.22 19.14 -2.03
C ASP A 21 2.49 18.27 -0.79
N GLU A 22 1.61 17.31 -0.47
CA GLU A 22 1.79 16.40 0.68
C GLU A 22 1.23 14.98 0.40
N GLN A 23 1.62 14.36 -0.72
CA GLN A 23 1.19 13.01 -1.07
C GLN A 23 2.23 11.97 -0.65
N GLY A 24 1.86 11.10 0.30
CA GLY A 24 2.61 9.90 0.66
C GLY A 24 2.07 8.69 -0.09
N LEU A 25 2.92 7.98 -0.84
CA LEU A 25 2.56 6.74 -1.52
C LEU A 25 3.49 5.63 -1.03
N TRP A 26 2.91 4.53 -0.56
CA TRP A 26 3.66 3.36 -0.13
C TRP A 26 3.17 2.09 -0.83
N ALA A 27 4.10 1.28 -1.32
CA ALA A 27 3.82 -0.06 -1.78
C ALA A 27 3.76 -1.00 -0.57
N VAL A 28 2.64 -1.73 -0.43
CA VAL A 28 2.48 -2.72 0.63
C VAL A 28 3.06 -4.04 0.15
N THR A 29 4.10 -4.52 0.83
CA THR A 29 4.78 -5.77 0.48
C THR A 29 4.70 -6.78 1.60
N THR A 30 4.51 -8.04 1.25
CA THR A 30 4.66 -9.18 2.17
C THR A 30 5.32 -10.34 1.46
N ARG A 31 6.21 -11.06 2.15
CA ARG A 31 7.00 -12.17 1.59
C ARG A 31 7.68 -11.82 0.25
N GLY A 32 8.12 -10.56 0.09
CA GLY A 32 8.78 -10.06 -1.11
C GLY A 32 7.85 -9.79 -2.31
N ARG A 33 6.53 -9.76 -2.13
CA ARG A 33 5.54 -9.45 -3.17
C ARG A 33 4.73 -8.22 -2.80
N ILE A 34 4.44 -7.37 -3.78
CA ILE A 34 3.51 -6.25 -3.64
C ILE A 34 2.09 -6.82 -3.59
N VAL A 35 1.37 -6.55 -2.50
CA VAL A 35 0.00 -7.01 -2.26
C VAL A 35 -0.99 -5.86 -2.17
N GLY A 36 -0.53 -4.60 -2.17
CA GLY A 36 -1.39 -3.43 -2.14
C GLY A 36 -0.61 -2.13 -2.22
N ALA A 37 -1.33 -1.02 -2.06
CA ALA A 37 -0.78 0.32 -1.95
C ALA A 37 -1.53 1.11 -0.88
N LEU A 38 -0.80 1.94 -0.15
CA LEU A 38 -1.33 2.93 0.78
C LEU A 38 -1.05 4.31 0.21
N VAL A 39 -2.06 5.16 0.17
CA VAL A 39 -1.97 6.55 -0.27
C VAL A 39 -2.41 7.44 0.89
N CYS A 40 -1.63 8.47 1.19
CA CYS A 40 -2.05 9.59 2.03
C CYS A 40 -2.04 10.84 1.15
N SER A 41 -3.17 11.53 1.03
CA SER A 41 -3.29 12.76 0.24
C SER A 41 -4.14 13.78 0.99
N GLY A 42 -3.53 14.87 1.44
CA GLY A 42 -4.25 15.95 2.14
C GLY A 42 -4.95 15.48 3.42
N GLY A 43 -4.35 14.52 4.13
CA GLY A 43 -4.90 13.91 5.35
C GLY A 43 -5.89 12.76 5.11
N ASP A 44 -6.27 12.48 3.87
CA ASP A 44 -7.09 11.30 3.52
C ASP A 44 -6.18 10.09 3.27
N TRP A 45 -6.39 9.02 4.06
CA TRP A 45 -5.66 7.76 3.93
C TRP A 45 -6.51 6.73 3.20
N ARG A 46 -5.93 6.11 2.19
CA ARG A 46 -6.59 5.08 1.38
C ARG A 46 -5.71 3.88 1.17
N LEU A 47 -6.18 2.73 1.66
CA LEU A 47 -5.54 1.44 1.46
C LEU A 47 -6.26 0.68 0.34
N SER A 48 -5.49 0.22 -0.65
CA SER A 48 -6.01 -0.56 -1.78
C SER A 48 -5.24 -1.88 -1.88
N TRP A 49 -5.97 -2.96 -2.06
CA TRP A 49 -5.42 -4.31 -2.14
C TRP A 49 -5.39 -4.81 -3.58
N SER A 50 -4.37 -5.62 -3.90
CA SER A 50 -4.35 -6.41 -5.13
C SER A 50 -5.41 -7.52 -5.06
N GLY A 51 -5.89 -7.99 -6.22
CA GLY A 51 -6.87 -9.09 -6.27
C GLY A 51 -6.37 -10.42 -5.70
N ASP A 52 -5.05 -10.59 -5.59
CA ASP A 52 -4.39 -11.76 -4.99
C ASP A 52 -4.00 -11.53 -3.51
N ALA A 53 -4.38 -10.39 -2.92
CA ALA A 53 -4.06 -10.10 -1.53
C ALA A 53 -4.74 -11.11 -0.59
N ASP A 54 -4.04 -11.48 0.49
CA ASP A 54 -4.58 -12.38 1.50
C ASP A 54 -5.90 -11.80 2.07
N PRO A 55 -6.98 -12.61 2.18
CA PRO A 55 -8.27 -12.15 2.70
C PRO A 55 -8.17 -11.51 4.09
N ARG A 56 -7.17 -11.88 4.89
CA ARG A 56 -6.93 -11.30 6.21
C ARG A 56 -6.52 -9.83 6.12
N LEU A 57 -5.78 -9.46 5.06
CA LEU A 57 -5.42 -8.07 4.76
C LEU A 57 -6.61 -7.35 4.11
N ALA A 58 -7.26 -7.98 3.13
CA ALA A 58 -8.39 -7.38 2.42
C ALA A 58 -9.56 -7.00 3.34
N ASN A 59 -9.79 -7.79 4.40
CA ASN A 59 -10.80 -7.54 5.42
C ASN A 59 -10.28 -6.73 6.62
N TYR A 60 -9.15 -6.04 6.50
CA TYR A 60 -8.67 -5.14 7.54
C TYR A 60 -9.62 -3.94 7.66
N ALA A 61 -10.16 -3.75 8.85
CA ALA A 61 -11.10 -2.68 9.19
C ALA A 61 -10.60 -1.82 10.37
N GLY A 62 -9.30 -1.92 10.70
CA GLY A 62 -8.68 -1.09 11.72
C GLY A 62 -8.33 0.30 11.17
N ALA A 63 -7.79 1.15 12.04
CA ALA A 63 -7.28 2.46 11.63
C ALA A 63 -6.17 2.29 10.59
N ILE A 64 -6.19 3.14 9.57
CA ILE A 64 -5.18 3.22 8.50
C ILE A 64 -4.49 4.59 8.47
N ASP A 65 -4.97 5.53 9.26
CA ASP A 65 -4.41 6.86 9.47
C ASP A 65 -3.35 6.84 10.58
N GLY A 66 -2.38 7.75 10.47
CA GLY A 66 -1.34 7.95 11.48
C GLY A 66 0.00 7.35 11.08
N ASP A 67 0.58 6.53 11.96
CA ASP A 67 1.93 6.00 11.82
C ASP A 67 1.96 4.74 10.92
N VAL A 68 2.75 4.81 9.86
CA VAL A 68 2.86 3.74 8.86
C VAL A 68 3.51 2.47 9.45
N GLU A 69 4.42 2.62 10.42
CA GLU A 69 5.07 1.46 11.06
C GLU A 69 4.11 0.73 12.00
N ASP A 70 3.27 1.46 12.74
CA ASP A 70 2.22 0.85 13.56
C ASP A 70 1.21 0.07 12.70
N LEU A 71 0.78 0.64 11.57
CA LEU A 71 -0.07 -0.04 10.60
C LEU A 71 0.63 -1.30 10.04
N ALA A 72 1.94 -1.24 9.76
CA ALA A 72 2.72 -2.39 9.30
C ALA A 72 2.71 -3.52 10.33
N GLN A 73 2.89 -3.17 11.60
CA GLN A 73 2.86 -4.11 12.71
C GLN A 73 1.47 -4.75 12.86
N ALA A 74 0.40 -3.96 12.83
CA ALA A 74 -0.98 -4.45 12.93
C ALA A 74 -1.31 -5.45 11.80
N LEU A 75 -0.95 -5.12 10.56
CA LEU A 75 -1.15 -6.00 9.41
C LEU A 75 -0.27 -7.25 9.50
N SER A 76 0.97 -7.12 9.99
CA SER A 76 1.89 -8.26 10.17
C SER A 76 1.37 -9.27 11.17
N LEU A 77 0.84 -8.79 12.31
CA LEU A 77 0.24 -9.64 13.35
C LEU A 77 -0.97 -10.40 12.81
N ARG A 78 -1.82 -9.71 12.04
CA ARG A 78 -3.03 -10.29 11.46
C ARG A 78 -2.73 -11.32 10.37
N LEU A 79 -1.72 -11.06 9.54
CA LEU A 79 -1.30 -11.96 8.48
C LEU A 79 -0.49 -13.15 9.01
N GLY A 80 0.22 -12.98 10.13
CA GLY A 80 1.21 -13.94 10.62
C GLY A 80 2.50 -13.94 9.77
N ALA A 81 2.78 -12.85 9.08
CA ALA A 81 3.97 -12.65 8.25
C ALA A 81 4.32 -11.17 8.18
N PRO A 82 5.59 -10.80 8.00
CA PRO A 82 5.99 -9.40 7.94
C PRO A 82 5.33 -8.70 6.73
N VAL A 83 4.75 -7.54 7.03
CA VAL A 83 4.23 -6.56 6.09
C VAL A 83 5.12 -5.34 6.18
N ARG A 84 5.49 -4.78 5.02
CA ARG A 84 6.32 -3.56 4.93
C ARG A 84 5.68 -2.56 3.99
N PHE A 85 5.86 -1.28 4.30
CA PHE A 85 5.48 -0.17 3.45
C PHE A 85 6.75 0.44 2.88
N ASP A 86 6.92 0.33 1.57
CA ASP A 86 8.06 0.91 0.87
C ASP A 86 7.62 2.23 0.22
N ALA A 87 8.25 3.34 0.61
CA ALA A 87 7.89 4.65 0.09
C ALA A 87 8.23 4.74 -1.39
N VAL A 88 7.21 4.95 -2.22
CA VAL A 88 7.38 5.11 -3.66
C VAL A 88 7.76 6.56 -3.93
N SER A 89 9.06 6.84 -3.87
CA SER A 89 9.60 8.11 -4.33
C SER A 89 9.49 8.17 -5.85
N GLY A 90 8.66 9.08 -6.37
CA GLY A 90 8.51 9.37 -7.79
C GLY A 90 9.50 10.41 -8.31
#